data_AF-A0A520AG09-F1
#
_entry.id   AF-A0A520AG09-F1
#
_cell.length_a   1.000
_cell.length_b   1.000
_cell.length_c   1.000
_cell.angle_alpha   90.00
_cell.angle_beta   90.00
_cell.angle_gamma   90.00
#
_symmetry.space_group_name_H-M   'P 1'
#
loop_
_entity.id
_entity.type
_entity.pdbx_description
1 polymer ?
#
loop_
_entity_poly.entity_id
_entity_poly.type
_entity_poly.pdbx_seq_one_letter_code
_entity_poly.pdbx_strand_id
1 'polypeptide(L)'
;MKVVHLNTYEGNGGAGRACLRLNSALNAIGVDSSVMVYFQFKESKLTRSFSRGPIQRARAVLNILSERYLSKAVAKAVKTPFSLGWFGTSVIDHPEVQSADIIHLHWINHGFLSPKFLAELDEL
;
A
#
# COMPACT_ATOMS: atom_id res chain seq x y z
N MET A 1 7.89 15.67 13.21
CA MET A 1 7.92 14.24 12.87
C MET A 1 6.83 13.97 11.84
N LYS A 2 7.21 13.39 10.72
CA LYS A 2 6.35 13.05 9.59
C LYS A 2 6.17 11.53 9.51
N VAL A 3 4.93 11.08 9.49
CA VAL A 3 4.57 9.66 9.43
C VAL A 3 3.77 9.40 8.16
N VAL A 4 4.22 8.48 7.32
CA VAL A 4 3.43 7.99 6.18
C VAL A 4 2.97 6.57 6.42
N HIS A 5 1.68 6.33 6.33
CA HIS A 5 1.11 4.98 6.38
C HIS A 5 0.94 4.43 4.97
N LEU A 6 1.47 3.24 4.72
CA LEU A 6 1.33 2.54 3.43
C LEU A 6 0.33 1.40 3.55
N ASN A 7 -0.65 1.34 2.65
CA ASN A 7 -1.62 0.24 2.59
C ASN A 7 -2.06 -0.03 1.15
N THR A 8 -2.51 -1.24 0.81
CA THR A 8 -2.94 -1.50 -0.58
C THR A 8 -4.24 -0.76 -0.92
N TYR A 9 -5.18 -0.69 0.02
CA TYR A 9 -6.51 -0.10 -0.21
C TYR A 9 -6.92 0.86 0.91
N GLU A 10 -7.75 1.84 0.58
CA GLU A 10 -8.36 2.67 1.61
C GLU A 10 -9.40 1.86 2.44
N GLY A 11 -9.25 1.87 3.77
CA GLY A 11 -10.30 1.42 4.70
C GLY A 11 -10.72 -0.05 4.61
N ASN A 12 -10.07 -0.86 3.77
CA ASN A 12 -10.44 -2.26 3.56
C ASN A 12 -9.86 -3.18 4.64
N GLY A 13 -10.69 -4.10 5.14
CA GLY A 13 -10.30 -5.06 6.18
C GLY A 13 -9.85 -4.43 7.50
N GLY A 14 -9.24 -5.25 8.37
CA GLY A 14 -8.72 -4.78 9.65
C GLY A 14 -7.55 -3.80 9.51
N ALA A 15 -6.59 -4.12 8.63
CA ALA A 15 -5.41 -3.30 8.39
C ALA A 15 -5.76 -1.90 7.86
N GLY A 16 -6.64 -1.79 6.85
CA GLY A 16 -7.05 -0.49 6.32
C GLY A 16 -7.82 0.35 7.35
N ARG A 17 -8.65 -0.26 8.19
CA ARG A 17 -9.34 0.45 9.28
C ARG A 17 -8.37 0.91 10.37
N ALA A 18 -7.41 0.08 10.75
CA ALA A 18 -6.37 0.44 11.72
C ALA A 18 -5.49 1.57 11.18
N CYS A 19 -5.12 1.52 9.90
CA CYS A 19 -4.38 2.57 9.19
C CYS A 19 -5.05 3.94 9.32
N LEU A 20 -6.33 4.04 8.93
CA LEU A 20 -7.06 5.30 9.02
C LEU A 20 -7.23 5.79 10.46
N ARG A 21 -7.53 4.88 11.40
CA ARG A 21 -7.69 5.24 12.82
C ARG A 21 -6.40 5.76 13.43
N LEU A 22 -5.28 5.09 13.14
CA LEU A 22 -3.97 5.48 13.66
C LEU A 22 -3.53 6.83 13.08
N ASN A 23 -3.69 7.01 11.77
CA ASN A 23 -3.46 8.30 11.12
C ASN A 23 -4.28 9.42 11.78
N SER A 24 -5.58 9.20 12.01
CA SER A 24 -6.43 10.18 12.68
C SER A 24 -5.98 10.47 14.11
N ALA A 25 -5.57 9.45 14.87
CA ALA A 25 -5.10 9.62 16.25
C ALA A 25 -3.77 10.41 16.31
N LEU A 26 -2.84 10.11 15.41
CA LEU A 26 -1.56 10.84 15.29
C LEU A 26 -1.79 12.31 14.93
N ASN A 27 -2.64 12.58 13.93
CA ASN A 27 -3.00 13.94 13.57
C ASN A 27 -3.68 14.68 14.73
N ALA A 28 -4.53 14.01 15.51
CA ALA A 28 -5.22 14.62 16.65
C ALA A 28 -4.28 15.08 17.77
N ILE A 29 -3.07 14.51 17.87
CA ILE A 29 -2.03 14.93 18.81
C ILE A 29 -0.96 15.82 18.16
N GLY A 30 -1.21 16.33 16.96
CA GLY A 30 -0.34 17.28 16.27
C GLY A 30 0.85 16.67 15.51
N VAL A 31 0.87 15.35 15.29
CA VAL A 31 1.85 14.69 14.42
C VAL A 31 1.43 14.85 12.96
N ASP A 32 2.36 15.24 12.08
CA ASP A 32 2.14 15.27 10.63
C ASP A 32 2.05 13.84 10.10
N SER A 33 0.83 13.33 9.94
CA SER A 33 0.57 11.94 9.56
C SER A 33 -0.31 11.87 8.32
N SER A 34 0.12 11.09 7.32
CA SER A 34 -0.61 10.92 6.07
C SER A 34 -0.75 9.45 5.67
N VAL A 35 -1.73 9.17 4.80
CA VAL A 35 -1.98 7.81 4.29
C VAL A 35 -1.81 7.80 2.77
N MET A 36 -0.93 6.93 2.30
CA MET A 36 -0.71 6.62 0.90
C MET A 36 -1.17 5.18 0.62
N VAL A 37 -2.09 5.02 -0.33
CA VAL A 37 -2.58 3.71 -0.75
C VAL A 37 -2.12 3.33 -2.15
N TYR A 38 -2.00 2.04 -2.41
CA TYR A 38 -1.63 1.58 -3.75
C TYR A 38 -2.72 1.90 -4.78
N PHE A 39 -3.96 1.57 -4.43
CA PHE A 39 -5.10 1.70 -5.32
C PHE A 39 -6.35 2.20 -4.60
N GLN A 40 -7.05 3.14 -5.23
CA GLN A 40 -8.33 3.67 -4.78
C GLN A 40 -9.43 3.31 -5.77
N PHE A 41 -10.51 2.69 -5.30
CA PHE A 41 -11.69 2.41 -6.13
C PHE A 41 -12.52 3.67 -6.44
N LYS A 42 -12.49 4.64 -5.53
CA LYS A 42 -13.20 5.93 -5.61
C LYS A 42 -12.28 7.03 -5.10
N GLU A 43 -12.50 8.25 -5.53
CA GLU A 43 -11.79 9.39 -4.94
C GLU A 43 -12.14 9.53 -3.46
N SER A 44 -11.14 9.90 -2.66
CA SER A 44 -11.28 10.08 -1.23
C SER A 44 -10.46 11.26 -0.74
N LYS A 45 -10.97 11.91 0.30
CA LYS A 45 -10.28 12.98 1.03
C LYS A 45 -9.42 12.45 2.18
N LEU A 46 -9.56 11.16 2.53
CA LEU A 46 -8.87 10.55 3.67
C LEU A 46 -7.48 10.01 3.31
N THR A 47 -7.26 9.66 2.04
CA THR A 47 -6.02 9.04 1.58
C THR A 47 -5.61 9.58 0.21
N ARG A 48 -4.32 9.46 -0.10
CA ARG A 48 -3.75 9.69 -1.44
C ARG A 48 -3.37 8.35 -2.06
N SER A 49 -3.23 8.31 -3.39
CA SER A 49 -2.95 7.08 -4.14
C SER A 49 -1.63 7.18 -4.90
N PHE A 50 -0.85 6.10 -4.92
CA PHE A 50 0.30 5.95 -5.82
C PHE A 50 -0.13 5.78 -7.29
N SER A 51 -1.34 5.26 -7.51
CA SER A 51 -1.88 4.98 -8.84
C SER A 51 -2.93 6.03 -9.22
N ARG A 52 -2.49 7.22 -9.67
CA ARG A 52 -3.40 8.33 -10.07
C ARG A 52 -3.64 8.38 -11.57
N GLY A 53 -2.58 8.22 -12.38
CA GLY A 53 -2.68 8.26 -13.83
C GLY A 53 -3.33 7.00 -14.42
N PRO A 54 -3.92 7.07 -15.63
CA PRO A 54 -4.58 5.92 -16.27
C PRO A 54 -3.63 4.73 -16.46
N ILE A 55 -2.38 4.99 -16.86
CA ILE A 55 -1.34 3.97 -17.02
C ILE A 55 -0.99 3.32 -15.67
N GLN A 56 -0.79 4.13 -14.63
CA GLN A 56 -0.46 3.64 -13.28
C GLN A 56 -1.62 2.80 -12.71
N ARG A 57 -2.86 3.26 -12.89
CA ARG A 57 -4.06 2.51 -12.49
C ARG A 57 -4.19 1.19 -13.26
N ALA A 58 -3.96 1.19 -14.57
CA ALA A 58 -3.99 -0.02 -15.38
C ALA A 58 -2.92 -1.02 -14.91
N ARG A 59 -1.70 -0.57 -14.65
CA ARG A 59 -0.62 -1.39 -14.09
C ARG A 59 -0.99 -1.94 -12.71
N ALA A 60 -1.58 -1.12 -11.85
CA ALA A 60 -2.02 -1.55 -10.52
C ALA A 60 -3.11 -2.62 -10.58
N VAL A 61 -4.11 -2.43 -11.45
CA VAL A 61 -5.14 -3.45 -11.69
C VAL A 61 -4.52 -4.72 -12.24
N LEU A 62 -3.59 -4.64 -13.20
CA LEU A 62 -2.89 -5.80 -13.74
C LEU A 62 -2.14 -6.57 -12.65
N ASN A 63 -1.39 -5.88 -11.79
CA ASN A 63 -0.67 -6.49 -10.67
C ASN A 63 -1.66 -7.17 -9.69
N ILE A 64 -2.72 -6.48 -9.29
CA ILE A 64 -3.75 -6.99 -8.38
C ILE A 64 -4.41 -8.26 -8.94
N LEU A 65 -4.81 -8.24 -10.22
CA LEU A 65 -5.46 -9.39 -10.85
C LEU A 65 -4.49 -10.54 -11.07
N SER A 66 -3.26 -10.25 -11.52
CA SER A 66 -2.21 -11.26 -11.69
C SER A 66 -1.92 -11.97 -10.37
N GLU A 67 -1.71 -11.22 -9.29
CA GLU A 67 -1.51 -11.75 -7.95
C GLU A 67 -2.69 -12.64 -7.53
N ARG A 68 -3.93 -12.18 -7.72
CA ARG A 68 -5.13 -12.93 -7.33
C ARG A 68 -5.29 -14.26 -8.08
N TYR A 69 -5.07 -14.26 -9.39
CA TYR A 69 -5.35 -15.43 -10.24
C TYR A 69 -4.17 -16.39 -10.32
N LEU A 70 -2.94 -15.89 -10.41
CA LEU A 70 -1.76 -16.76 -10.44
C LEU A 70 -1.54 -17.44 -9.10
N SER A 71 -1.79 -16.77 -7.98
CA SER A 71 -1.73 -17.40 -6.65
C SER A 71 -2.62 -18.66 -6.59
N LYS A 72 -3.83 -18.60 -7.17
CA LYS A 72 -4.72 -19.77 -7.22
C LYS A 72 -4.19 -20.90 -8.10
N ALA A 73 -3.44 -20.58 -9.14
CA ALA A 73 -2.90 -21.57 -10.08
C ALA A 73 -1.63 -22.25 -9.53
N VAL A 74 -0.77 -21.51 -8.83
CA VAL A 74 0.56 -22.00 -8.45
C VAL A 74 0.66 -22.48 -7.01
N ALA A 75 -0.28 -22.13 -6.15
CA ALA A 75 -0.29 -22.61 -4.78
C ALA A 75 -1.50 -23.47 -4.46
N LYS A 76 -1.27 -24.38 -3.50
CA LYS A 76 -2.32 -25.20 -2.94
C LYS A 76 -3.40 -24.31 -2.34
N ALA A 77 -4.66 -24.68 -2.55
CA ALA A 77 -5.80 -24.03 -1.91
C ALA A 77 -5.73 -24.25 -0.38
N VAL A 78 -5.04 -23.34 0.30
CA VAL A 78 -4.99 -23.26 1.77
C VAL A 78 -5.95 -22.18 2.24
N LYS A 79 -6.51 -22.33 3.44
CA LYS A 79 -7.45 -21.35 4.01
C LYS A 79 -6.81 -19.98 4.23
N THR A 80 -5.49 -19.95 4.40
CA THR A 80 -4.74 -18.73 4.65
C THR A 80 -4.42 -18.03 3.33
N PRO A 81 -4.83 -16.76 3.14
CA PRO A 81 -4.38 -15.97 2.01
C PRO A 81 -2.85 -15.87 2.05
N PHE A 82 -2.21 -16.12 0.92
CA PHE A 82 -0.78 -15.91 0.75
C PHE A 82 -0.55 -15.04 -0.48
N SER A 83 0.59 -14.37 -0.52
CA SER A 83 1.03 -13.57 -1.66
C SER A 83 2.24 -14.22 -2.33
N LEU A 84 2.31 -14.13 -3.66
CA LEU A 84 3.44 -14.63 -4.44
C LEU A 84 4.64 -13.70 -4.34
N GLY A 85 4.39 -12.40 -4.16
CA GLY A 85 5.44 -11.39 -4.11
C GLY A 85 6.12 -11.14 -5.46
N TRP A 86 5.56 -11.64 -6.57
CA TRP A 86 6.10 -11.46 -7.91
C TRP A 86 5.78 -10.08 -8.50
N PHE A 87 4.67 -9.49 -8.05
CA PHE A 87 4.16 -8.23 -8.58
C PHE A 87 4.33 -7.11 -7.56
N GLY A 88 4.69 -5.93 -8.05
CA GLY A 88 4.77 -4.73 -7.24
C GLY A 88 5.18 -3.51 -8.04
N THR A 89 5.32 -2.39 -7.33
CA THR A 89 5.80 -1.11 -7.83
C THR A 89 6.64 -0.44 -6.75
N SER A 90 7.77 0.17 -7.15
CA SER A 90 8.56 1.02 -6.27
C SER A 90 7.80 2.28 -5.88
N VAL A 91 8.03 2.73 -4.64
CA VAL A 91 7.47 3.98 -4.10
C VAL A 91 8.56 4.94 -3.62
N ILE A 92 9.84 4.60 -3.81
CA ILE A 92 10.98 5.30 -3.23
C ILE A 92 11.12 6.73 -3.73
N ASP A 93 10.70 7.00 -4.98
CA ASP A 93 10.74 8.33 -5.59
C ASP A 93 9.55 9.22 -5.19
N HIS A 94 8.60 8.70 -4.40
CA HIS A 94 7.41 9.48 -4.06
C HIS A 94 7.73 10.48 -2.93
N PRO A 95 7.41 11.79 -3.07
CA PRO A 95 7.79 12.80 -2.08
C PRO A 95 7.31 12.53 -0.64
N GLU A 96 6.11 11.98 -0.49
CA GLU A 96 5.56 11.59 0.83
C GLU A 96 6.31 10.43 1.49
N VAL A 97 6.99 9.60 0.69
CA VAL A 97 7.79 8.49 1.20
C VAL A 97 9.18 9.01 1.56
N GLN A 98 9.82 9.79 0.68
CA GLN A 98 11.15 10.38 0.91
C GLN A 98 11.22 11.34 2.10
N SER A 99 10.14 12.08 2.36
CA SER A 99 10.11 13.07 3.44
C SER A 99 9.59 12.53 4.77
N ALA A 100 9.31 11.24 4.87
CA ALA A 100 8.80 10.62 6.09
C ALA A 100 9.95 10.30 7.06
N ASP A 101 9.76 10.66 8.33
CA ASP A 101 10.63 10.19 9.43
C ASP A 101 10.26 8.75 9.82
N ILE A 102 9.00 8.34 9.59
CA ILE A 102 8.48 6.98 9.85
C ILE A 102 7.62 6.52 8.69
N ILE A 103 7.98 5.38 8.10
CA ILE A 103 7.12 4.64 7.16
C ILE A 103 6.44 3.51 7.92
N HIS A 104 5.12 3.63 8.12
CA HIS A 104 4.33 2.64 8.85
C HIS A 104 3.58 1.73 7.86
N LEU A 105 4.06 0.49 7.72
CA LEU A 105 3.46 -0.50 6.83
C LEU A 105 2.22 -1.15 7.46
N HIS A 106 1.11 -1.15 6.72
CA HIS A 106 -0.08 -1.93 7.04
C HIS A 106 -0.13 -3.18 6.15
N TRP A 107 -1.21 -3.41 5.42
CA TRP A 107 -1.28 -4.52 4.47
C TRP A 107 -0.81 -4.06 3.11
N ILE A 108 0.43 -4.44 2.76
CA ILE A 108 1.13 -4.03 1.54
C ILE A 108 1.11 -5.09 0.42
N ASN A 109 0.32 -6.14 0.60
CA ASN A 109 0.24 -7.27 -0.32
C ASN A 109 -0.71 -7.00 -1.49
N HIS A 110 -1.02 -8.05 -2.26
CA HIS A 110 -1.96 -8.00 -3.39
C HIS A 110 -1.44 -7.16 -4.56
N GLY A 111 -0.15 -7.34 -4.86
CA GLY A 111 0.53 -6.74 -6.01
C GLY A 111 1.05 -5.31 -5.79
N PHE A 112 1.15 -4.84 -4.55
CA PHE A 112 1.64 -3.51 -4.22
C PHE A 112 3.16 -3.46 -3.97
N LEU A 113 3.65 -3.86 -2.79
CA LEU A 113 5.09 -3.90 -2.49
C LEU A 113 5.56 -5.35 -2.48
N SER A 114 6.38 -5.72 -3.47
CA SER A 114 7.09 -7.00 -3.47
C SER A 114 8.28 -6.95 -2.51
N PRO A 115 8.88 -8.09 -2.12
CA PRO A 115 10.09 -8.09 -1.29
C PRO A 115 11.23 -7.24 -1.87
N LYS A 116 11.37 -7.20 -3.21
CA LYS A 116 12.32 -6.32 -3.89
C LYS A 116 12.03 -4.85 -3.59
N PHE A 117 10.81 -4.39 -3.84
CA PHE A 117 10.44 -2.97 -3.64
C PHE A 117 10.31 -2.58 -2.17
N LEU A 118 10.09 -3.56 -1.29
CA LEU A 118 10.15 -3.36 0.16
C LEU A 118 11.58 -3.09 0.63
N ALA A 119 12.56 -3.84 0.09
CA ALA A 119 13.97 -3.64 0.41
C ALA A 119 14.49 -2.27 -0.05
N GLU A 120 13.97 -1.71 -1.14
CA GLU A 120 14.30 -0.35 -1.58
C GLU A 120 13.96 0.72 -0.52
N LEU A 121 13.04 0.46 0.43
CA LEU A 121 12.74 1.43 1.49
C LEU A 121 13.89 1.63 2.48
N ASP A 122 14.83 0.68 2.60
CA ASP A 122 16.03 0.80 3.45
C ASP A 122 17.07 1.77 2.85
N GLU A 123 16.89 2.21 1.60
CA GLU A 123 17.79 3.13 0.91
C GLU A 123 17.45 4.62 1.16
N LEU A 124 16.41 4.90 1.97
CA LEU A 124 15.90 6.24 2.29
C LEU A 124 16.61 6.93 3.47
#